data_AF-A0A496Z2N9-F1
#
_entry.id   AF-A0A496Z2N9-F1
#
_cell.length_a   1.000
_cell.length_b   1.000
_cell.length_c   1.000
_cell.angle_alpha   90.00
_cell.angle_beta   90.00
_cell.angle_gamma   90.00
#
_symmetry.space_group_name_H-M   'P 1'
#
loop_
_entity.id
_entity.type
_entity.pdbx_description
1 polymer ?
#
loop_
_entity_poly.entity_id
_entity_poly.type
_entity_poly.pdbx_seq_one_letter_code
_entity_poly.pdbx_strand_id
1 'polypeptide(L)'
;MEVKMNETTVQVTIQAVLRETEQLAKAVEELLLQINTLSKAVESVKNVTELISNSFEQLAEQSIRNVTFAEALINILDKSGVISREAIMEEWERIERELLERESTIFH
;
A
#
# COMPACT_ATOMS: atom_id res chain seq x y z
N MET A 1 -51.71 48.98 7.67
CA MET A 1 -50.88 48.57 6.51
C MET A 1 -49.57 47.91 6.96
N GLU A 2 -48.95 48.37 8.06
CA GLU A 2 -47.70 47.82 8.62
C GLU A 2 -47.76 46.35 9.03
N VAL A 3 -48.82 45.88 9.70
CA VAL A 3 -48.93 44.48 10.16
C VAL A 3 -48.85 43.47 9.01
N LYS A 4 -49.53 43.76 7.89
CA LYS A 4 -49.53 42.93 6.68
C LYS A 4 -48.16 42.90 5.97
N MET A 5 -47.43 44.01 6.04
CA MET A 5 -46.09 44.15 5.46
C MET A 5 -45.06 43.36 6.30
N ASN A 6 -45.25 43.29 7.62
CA ASN A 6 -44.42 42.50 8.52
C ASN A 6 -44.65 40.98 8.33
N GLU A 7 -45.91 40.53 8.19
CA GLU A 7 -46.22 39.12 7.86
C GLU A 7 -45.61 38.68 6.54
N THR A 8 -45.65 39.54 5.51
CA THR A 8 -45.02 39.25 4.21
C THR A 8 -43.52 39.07 4.33
N THR A 9 -42.84 39.95 5.08
CA THR A 9 -41.40 39.85 5.32
C THR A 9 -41.04 38.56 6.05
N VAL A 10 -41.77 38.21 7.12
CA VAL A 10 -41.56 36.97 7.87
C VAL A 10 -41.73 35.74 6.97
N GLN A 11 -42.76 35.73 6.11
CA GLN A 11 -43.01 34.61 5.20
C GLN A 11 -41.89 34.44 4.17
N VAL A 12 -41.37 35.53 3.62
CA VAL A 12 -40.21 35.51 2.70
C VAL A 12 -38.97 34.98 3.41
N THR A 13 -38.71 35.42 4.64
CA THR A 13 -37.57 34.91 5.44
C THR A 13 -37.70 33.41 5.73
N ILE A 14 -38.89 32.94 6.11
CA ILE A 14 -39.13 31.50 6.35
C ILE A 14 -38.87 30.69 5.07
N GLN A 15 -39.33 31.15 3.91
CA GLN A 15 -39.08 30.48 2.63
C GLN A 15 -37.60 30.42 2.28
N ALA A 16 -36.85 31.50 2.55
CA ALA A 16 -35.40 31.52 2.34
C ALA A 16 -34.67 30.50 3.23
N VAL A 17 -35.01 30.48 4.53
CA VAL A 17 -34.43 29.53 5.50
C VAL A 17 -34.77 28.08 5.14
N LEU A 18 -36.00 27.80 4.71
CA LEU A 18 -36.39 26.46 4.25
C LEU A 18 -35.54 26.03 3.05
N ARG A 19 -35.35 26.91 2.06
CA ARG A 19 -34.51 26.61 0.89
C ARG A 19 -33.06 26.34 1.28
N GLU A 20 -32.50 27.15 2.18
CA GLU A 20 -31.14 26.93 2.69
C GLU A 20 -31.03 25.61 3.46
N THR A 21 -32.06 25.26 4.24
CA THR A 21 -32.11 23.99 4.98
C THR A 21 -32.17 22.79 4.03
N GLU A 22 -32.96 22.87 2.96
CA GLU A 22 -33.01 21.83 1.92
C GLU A 22 -31.69 21.68 1.17
N GLN A 23 -31.01 22.79 0.87
CA GLN A 23 -29.69 22.77 0.25
C GLN A 23 -28.63 22.15 1.17
N LEU A 24 -28.66 22.50 2.46
CA LEU A 24 -27.79 21.92 3.46
C LEU A 24 -28.03 20.41 3.61
N ALA A 25 -29.29 19.97 3.63
CA ALA A 25 -29.64 18.55 3.70
C ALA A 25 -29.04 17.76 2.52
N LYS A 26 -29.16 18.28 1.29
CA LYS A 26 -28.54 17.67 0.10
C LYS A 26 -27.02 17.62 0.19
N ALA A 27 -26.38 18.70 0.64
CA ALA A 27 -24.94 18.73 0.81
C ALA A 27 -24.46 17.69 1.84
N VAL A 28 -25.23 17.50 2.93
CA VAL A 28 -24.95 16.45 3.93
C VAL A 28 -25.09 15.05 3.33
N GLU A 29 -26.12 14.79 2.52
CA GLU A 29 -26.29 13.49 1.83
C GLU A 29 -25.12 13.20 0.87
N GLU A 30 -24.67 14.19 0.12
CA GLU A 30 -23.51 14.07 -0.77
C GLU A 30 -22.22 13.77 0.01
N LEU A 31 -22.00 14.46 1.13
CA LEU A 31 -20.84 14.21 2.00
C LEU A 31 -20.88 12.79 2.59
N LEU A 32 -22.05 12.30 3.00
CA LEU A 32 -22.20 10.93 3.49
C LEU A 32 -21.86 9.89 2.41
N LEU A 33 -22.25 10.14 1.16
CA LEU A 33 -21.89 9.28 0.03
C LEU A 33 -20.38 9.28 -0.22
N GLN A 34 -19.74 10.45 -0.14
CA GLN A 34 -18.29 10.58 -0.27
C GLN A 34 -17.54 9.85 0.86
N ILE A 35 -17.98 10.00 2.11
CA ILE A 35 -17.41 9.30 3.27
C ILE A 35 -17.51 7.78 3.11
N ASN A 36 -18.66 7.28 2.65
CA ASN A 36 -18.84 5.85 2.40
C ASN A 36 -17.89 5.35 1.29
N THR A 37 -17.70 6.14 0.24
CA THR A 37 -16.77 5.82 -0.85
C THR A 37 -15.33 5.79 -0.35
N LEU A 38 -14.92 6.79 0.44
CA LEU A 38 -13.59 6.85 1.03
C LEU A 38 -13.34 5.68 1.98
N SER A 39 -14.34 5.30 2.78
CA SER A 39 -14.23 4.17 3.71
C SER A 39 -13.94 2.86 2.97
N LYS A 40 -14.59 2.62 1.82
CA LYS A 40 -14.30 1.46 0.97
C LYS A 40 -12.90 1.51 0.37
N ALA A 41 -12.43 2.70 -0.03
CA ALA A 41 -11.07 2.87 -0.54
C ALA A 41 -10.02 2.56 0.53
N VAL A 42 -10.25 3.02 1.77
CA VAL A 42 -9.36 2.72 2.91
C VAL A 42 -9.31 1.21 3.19
N GLU A 43 -10.44 0.51 3.17
CA GLU A 43 -10.45 -0.95 3.36
C GLU A 43 -9.70 -1.68 2.22
N SER A 44 -9.84 -1.20 0.97
CA SER A 44 -9.07 -1.74 -0.16
C SER A 44 -7.56 -1.57 0.04
N VAL A 45 -7.12 -0.38 0.46
CA VAL A 45 -5.71 -0.11 0.76
C VAL A 45 -5.20 -1.05 1.85
N LYS A 46 -5.96 -1.21 2.94
CA LYS A 46 -5.62 -2.14 4.02
C LYS A 46 -5.43 -3.57 3.50
N ASN A 47 -6.34 -4.08 2.68
CA ASN A 47 -6.23 -5.43 2.11
C ASN A 47 -4.99 -5.60 1.23
N VAL A 48 -4.65 -4.58 0.43
CA VAL A 48 -3.42 -4.58 -0.39
C VAL A 48 -2.17 -4.56 0.50
N THR A 49 -2.17 -3.76 1.57
CA THR A 49 -1.06 -3.73 2.53
C THR A 49 -0.86 -5.09 3.22
N GLU A 50 -1.94 -5.76 3.63
CA GLU A 50 -1.88 -7.11 4.21
C GLU A 50 -1.32 -8.13 3.21
N LEU A 51 -1.76 -8.08 1.95
CA LEU A 51 -1.24 -8.96 0.89
C LEU A 51 0.25 -8.76 0.64
N ILE A 52 0.70 -7.50 0.58
CA ILE A 52 2.12 -7.16 0.41
C ILE A 52 2.92 -7.67 1.61
N SER A 53 2.43 -7.45 2.83
CA SER A 53 3.09 -7.93 4.07
C SER A 53 3.27 -9.44 4.06
N ASN A 54 2.21 -10.18 3.74
CA ASN A 54 2.26 -11.65 3.65
C ASN A 54 3.23 -12.12 2.57
N SER A 55 3.29 -11.40 1.44
CA SER A 55 4.23 -11.73 0.35
C SER A 55 5.68 -11.54 0.79
N PHE A 56 5.97 -10.46 1.52
CA PHE A 56 7.31 -10.24 2.08
C PHE A 56 7.69 -11.28 3.13
N GLU A 57 6.75 -11.70 3.98
CA GLU A 57 6.99 -12.78 4.95
C GLU A 57 7.34 -14.09 4.25
N GLN A 58 6.57 -14.49 3.22
CA GLN A 58 6.85 -15.69 2.43
C GLN A 58 8.20 -15.61 1.71
N LEU A 59 8.56 -14.45 1.15
CA LEU A 59 9.85 -14.23 0.52
C LEU A 59 11.00 -14.34 1.53
N ALA A 60 10.84 -13.78 2.74
CA ALA A 60 11.82 -13.87 3.80
C ALA A 60 12.04 -15.31 4.26
N GLU A 61 10.96 -16.07 4.47
CA GLU A 61 11.05 -17.48 4.80
C GLU A 61 11.76 -18.29 3.71
N GLN A 62 11.42 -18.04 2.44
CA GLN A 62 12.06 -18.73 1.32
C GLN A 62 13.54 -18.38 1.20
N SER A 63 13.90 -17.12 1.44
CA SER A 63 15.30 -16.67 1.48
C SER A 63 16.09 -17.41 2.57
N ILE A 64 15.56 -17.50 3.79
CA ILE A 64 16.18 -18.24 4.90
C ILE A 64 16.38 -19.72 4.54
N ARG A 65 15.35 -20.36 3.94
CA ARG A 65 15.44 -21.75 3.47
C ARG A 65 16.55 -21.92 2.43
N ASN A 66 16.63 -21.02 1.45
CA ASN A 66 17.64 -21.06 0.40
C ASN A 66 19.06 -20.90 0.97
N VAL A 67 19.27 -19.94 1.87
CA VAL A 67 20.57 -19.74 2.54
C VAL A 67 20.97 -20.98 3.35
N THR A 68 20.03 -21.55 4.12
CA THR A 68 20.28 -22.76 4.91
C THR A 68 20.65 -23.94 4.01
N PHE A 69 19.95 -24.10 2.89
CA PHE A 69 20.23 -25.16 1.92
C PHE A 69 21.59 -24.97 1.24
N ALA A 70 21.91 -23.75 0.81
CA ALA A 70 23.20 -23.43 0.21
C ALA A 70 24.36 -23.70 1.18
N GLU A 71 24.22 -23.29 2.44
CA GLU A 71 25.22 -23.55 3.49
C GLU A 71 25.41 -25.06 3.73
N ALA A 72 24.32 -25.84 3.74
CA ALA A 72 24.41 -27.29 3.86
C ALA A 72 25.17 -27.92 2.68
N LEU A 73 24.91 -27.48 1.44
CA LEU A 73 25.63 -27.94 0.26
C LEU A 73 27.12 -27.58 0.30
N ILE A 74 27.45 -26.33 0.64
CA ILE A 74 28.85 -25.87 0.79
C ILE A 74 29.59 -26.77 1.78
N ASN A 75 28.99 -27.04 2.94
CA ASN A 75 29.60 -27.90 3.95
C ASN A 75 29.80 -29.34 3.47
N ILE A 76 28.91 -29.89 2.64
CA ILE A 76 29.06 -31.24 2.07
C ILE A 76 30.20 -31.25 1.05
N LEU A 77 30.24 -30.27 0.13
CA LEU A 77 31.27 -30.16 -0.90
C LEU A 77 32.66 -30.00 -0.30
N ASP A 78 32.79 -29.12 0.69
CA ASP A 78 34.04 -28.86 1.41
C ASP A 78 34.54 -30.13 2.14
N LYS A 79 33.66 -30.79 2.89
CA LYS A 79 34.01 -32.03 3.63
C LYS A 79 34.30 -33.22 2.73
N SER A 80 33.70 -33.28 1.54
CA SER A 80 33.96 -34.34 0.56
C SER A 80 35.26 -34.13 -0.22
N GLY A 81 35.90 -32.96 -0.10
CA GLY A 81 37.14 -32.61 -0.79
C GLY A 81 36.97 -32.39 -2.30
N VAL A 82 35.72 -32.24 -2.78
CA VAL A 82 35.41 -31.98 -4.19
C VAL A 82 35.83 -30.57 -4.59
N ILE A 83 35.50 -29.59 -3.74
CA ILE A 83 35.84 -28.18 -3.89
C ILE A 83 35.85 -27.54 -2.49
N SER A 84 36.83 -26.68 -2.20
CA SER A 84 36.90 -26.03 -0.89
C SER A 84 35.86 -24.92 -0.75
N ARG A 85 35.47 -24.61 0.48
CA ARG A 85 34.61 -23.45 0.77
C ARG A 85 35.18 -22.17 0.15
N GLU A 86 36.49 -21.94 0.29
CA GLU A 86 37.15 -20.73 -0.24
C GLU A 86 36.91 -20.57 -1.74
N ALA A 87 37.12 -21.64 -2.53
CA ALA A 87 36.91 -21.61 -3.97
C ALA A 87 35.44 -21.36 -4.35
N ILE A 88 34.48 -21.91 -3.58
CA ILE A 88 33.06 -21.62 -3.80
C ILE A 88 32.75 -20.14 -3.52
N MET A 89 33.28 -19.58 -2.44
CA MET A 89 33.03 -18.18 -2.06
C MET A 89 33.66 -17.20 -3.04
N GLU A 90 34.87 -17.48 -3.53
CA GLU A 90 35.53 -16.66 -4.56
C GLU A 90 34.70 -16.60 -5.85
N GLU A 91 34.18 -17.74 -6.31
CA GLU A 91 33.30 -17.79 -7.48
C GLU A 91 31.95 -17.10 -7.23
N TRP A 92 31.39 -17.24 -6.03
CA TRP A 92 30.17 -16.52 -5.65
C TRP A 92 30.35 -15.01 -5.73
N GLU A 93 31.41 -14.46 -5.12
CA GLU A 93 31.71 -13.03 -5.17
C GLU A 93 31.98 -12.53 -6.59
N ARG A 94 32.63 -13.36 -7.43
CA ARG A 94 32.83 -13.02 -8.85
C ARG A 94 31.49 -12.87 -9.56
N ILE A 95 30.58 -13.83 -9.40
CA ILE A 95 29.26 -13.80 -10.02
C ILE A 95 28.43 -12.62 -9.48
N GLU A 96 28.48 -12.36 -8.18
CA GLU A 96 27.78 -11.24 -7.56
C GLU A 96 28.24 -9.90 -8.15
N ARG A 97 29.55 -9.68 -8.29
CA ARG A 97 30.11 -8.49 -8.95
C ARG A 97 29.62 -8.37 -10.39
N GLU A 98 29.66 -9.46 -11.16
CA GLU A 98 29.18 -9.47 -12.55
C GLU A 98 27.68 -9.12 -12.66
N LEU A 99 26.86 -9.60 -11.72
CA LEU A 99 25.43 -9.30 -11.69
C LEU A 99 25.18 -7.83 -11.34
N LEU A 100 25.87 -7.31 -10.32
CA LEU A 100 25.73 -5.90 -9.90
C LEU A 100 26.17 -4.93 -11.00
N GLU A 101 27.26 -5.24 -11.71
CA GLU A 101 27.72 -4.45 -12.85
C GLU A 101 26.71 -4.48 -14.01
N ARG A 102 26.10 -5.64 -14.28
CA ARG A 102 25.06 -5.76 -15.32
C ARG A 102 23.78 -5.02 -14.96
N GLU A 103 23.32 -5.10 -13.71
CA GLU A 103 22.14 -4.34 -13.25
C GLU A 103 22.39 -2.84 -13.33
N SER A 104 23.58 -2.37 -12.95
CA SER A 104 23.98 -0.96 -13.10
C SER A 104 23.92 -0.46 -14.55
N THR A 105 24.03 -1.36 -15.53
CA THR A 105 24.00 -1.01 -16.97
C THR A 105 22.57 -1.01 -17.54
N ILE A 106 21.61 -1.65 -16.87
CA ILE A 106 20.20 -1.77 -17.32
C ILE A 106 19.35 -0.61 -16.78
N PHE A 107 19.71 -0.02 -15.64
CA PHE A 107 18.99 1.10 -15.00
C PHE A 107 19.57 2.49 -15.33
N HIS A 108 20.39 2.60 -16.37
CA HIS A 108 20.89 3.85 -16.97
C HIS A 108 20.52 3.90 -18.45
#